data_AF-A0A833V9W5-F1
#
_entry.id   AF-A0A833V9W5-F1
#
_cell.length_a   1.000
_cell.length_b   1.000
_cell.length_c   1.000
_cell.angle_alpha   90.00
_cell.angle_beta   90.00
_cell.angle_gamma   90.00
#
_symmetry.space_group_name_H-M   'P 1'
#
loop_
_entity.id
_entity.type
_entity.pdbx_description
1 polymer ?
#
loop_
_entity_poly.entity_id
_entity_poly.type
_entity_poly.pdbx_seq_one_letter_code
_entity_poly.pdbx_strand_id
1 'polypeptide(L)'
;MAAVAFFNWGNIHMSHARKRLRLTEEDEVVPVRVKEAYEWIRQEYTKAGKRYNEALNVKPDFYEAFLAIALEKFEHAKLCWNYVINSKIDLEKSCIEVLEMFSKAEDSIEKGSALWNEIERRQTKEMPKDNRGNLEG
;
A
#
# COMPACT_ATOMS: atom_id res chain seq x y z
N MET A 1 3.91 9.61 -18.38
CA MET A 1 3.07 10.44 -17.48
C MET A 1 1.85 9.69 -16.94
N ALA A 2 1.18 8.83 -17.72
CA ALA A 2 -0.02 8.10 -17.26
C ALA A 2 0.22 7.22 -16.01
N ALA A 3 1.34 6.49 -15.91
CA ALA A 3 1.64 5.68 -14.72
C ALA A 3 1.69 6.52 -13.42
N VAL A 4 2.34 7.69 -13.47
CA VAL A 4 2.41 8.61 -12.33
C VAL A 4 1.03 9.18 -11.98
N ALA A 5 0.18 9.45 -12.98
CA ALA A 5 -1.19 9.91 -12.74
C ALA A 5 -2.03 8.85 -12.02
N PHE A 6 -1.96 7.59 -12.45
CA PHE A 6 -2.63 6.48 -11.77
C PHE A 6 -2.09 6.28 -10.34
N PHE A 7 -0.76 6.31 -10.17
CA PHE A 7 -0.14 6.23 -8.84
C PHE A 7 -0.64 7.32 -7.90
N ASN A 8 -0.63 8.58 -8.35
CA ASN A 8 -1.13 9.70 -7.54
C ASN A 8 -2.62 9.58 -7.26
N TRP A 9 -3.43 9.07 -8.20
CA TRP A 9 -4.83 8.77 -7.93
C TRP A 9 -5.00 7.69 -6.85
N GLY A 10 -4.16 6.66 -6.85
CA GLY A 10 -4.11 5.69 -5.76
C GLY A 10 -3.82 6.34 -4.41
N ASN A 11 -2.89 7.29 -4.36
CA ASN A 11 -2.55 8.02 -3.14
C ASN A 11 -3.70 8.89 -2.62
N ILE A 12 -4.56 9.43 -3.49
CA ILE A 12 -5.77 10.15 -3.09
C ILE A 12 -6.71 9.18 -2.33
N HIS A 13 -6.92 7.97 -2.85
CA HIS A 13 -7.73 6.95 -2.20
C HIS A 13 -7.12 6.48 -0.86
N MET A 14 -5.80 6.29 -0.80
CA MET A 14 -5.11 6.01 0.48
C MET A 14 -5.29 7.15 1.49
N SER A 15 -5.18 8.40 1.03
CA SER A 15 -5.38 9.57 1.88
C SER A 15 -6.80 9.64 2.42
N HIS A 16 -7.80 9.34 1.59
CA HIS A 16 -9.19 9.19 2.03
C HIS A 16 -9.30 8.08 3.08
N ALA A 17 -8.85 6.86 2.80
CA ALA A 17 -8.91 5.72 3.73
C ALA A 17 -8.30 6.05 5.11
N ARG A 18 -7.17 6.77 5.14
CA ARG A 18 -6.47 7.18 6.36
C ARG A 18 -7.05 8.40 7.05
N LYS A 19 -7.85 9.20 6.35
CA LYS A 19 -8.52 10.35 6.95
C LYS A 19 -9.51 9.79 7.95
N ARG A 20 -9.17 9.90 9.23
CA ARG A 20 -9.99 9.39 10.33
C ARG A 20 -11.43 9.87 10.11
N LEU A 21 -12.37 8.93 9.93
CA LEU A 21 -13.73 9.20 10.38
C LEU A 21 -13.58 9.56 11.85
N ARG A 22 -14.01 10.76 12.24
CA ARG A 22 -14.04 11.16 13.64
C ARG A 22 -15.15 10.37 14.30
N LEU A 23 -14.90 9.09 14.55
CA LEU A 23 -15.71 8.28 15.43
C LEU A 23 -15.46 8.82 16.83
N THR A 24 -16.51 9.30 17.46
CA THR A 24 -16.53 9.60 18.89
C THR A 24 -16.65 8.30 19.68
N GLU A 25 -16.36 8.32 20.98
CA GLU A 25 -16.57 7.14 21.84
C GLU A 25 -18.02 6.65 21.77
N GLU A 26 -18.99 7.56 21.59
CA GLU A 26 -20.40 7.21 21.36
C GLU A 26 -20.62 6.49 20.02
N ASP A 27 -19.86 6.83 18.97
CA ASP A 27 -19.93 6.17 17.67
C ASP A 27 -19.34 4.76 17.70
N GLU A 28 -18.29 4.53 18.48
CA GLU A 28 -17.64 3.23 18.62
C GLU A 28 -18.55 2.21 19.34
N VAL A 29 -19.48 2.69 20.17
CA VAL A 29 -20.50 1.86 20.82
C VAL A 29 -21.66 1.51 19.86
N VAL A 30 -21.80 2.20 18.72
CA VAL A 30 -22.86 1.96 17.73
C VAL A 30 -22.35 1.04 16.61
N PRO A 31 -22.73 -0.25 16.59
CA PRO A 31 -22.17 -1.23 15.65
C PRO A 31 -22.42 -0.90 14.18
N VAL A 32 -23.52 -0.20 13.88
CA VAL A 32 -23.88 0.22 12.52
C VAL A 32 -22.87 1.25 11.98
N ARG A 33 -22.51 2.27 12.76
CA ARG A 33 -21.56 3.32 12.35
C ARG A 33 -20.16 2.76 12.15
N VAL A 34 -19.75 1.83 13.03
CA VAL A 34 -18.47 1.11 12.90
C VAL A 34 -18.42 0.29 11.61
N LYS A 35 -19.51 -0.43 11.28
CA LYS A 35 -19.60 -1.21 10.04
C LYS A 35 -19.57 -0.32 8.79
N GLU A 36 -20.32 0.78 8.77
CA GLU A 36 -20.33 1.73 7.65
C GLU A 36 -18.93 2.34 7.43
N ALA A 37 -18.25 2.74 8.52
CA ALA A 37 -16.88 3.22 8.45
C ALA A 37 -15.92 2.16 7.91
N TYR A 38 -16.01 0.92 8.41
CA TYR A 38 -15.23 -0.21 7.92
C TYR A 38 -15.42 -0.43 6.42
N GLU A 39 -16.66 -0.53 5.95
CA GLU A 39 -16.98 -0.77 4.55
C GLU A 39 -16.46 0.37 3.66
N TRP A 40 -16.58 1.62 4.10
CA TRP A 40 -16.05 2.77 3.39
C TRP A 40 -14.52 2.72 3.25
N ILE A 41 -13.80 2.49 4.35
CA ILE A 41 -12.32 2.46 4.34
C ILE A 41 -11.84 1.31 3.45
N ARG A 42 -12.48 0.14 3.56
CA ARG A 42 -12.21 -1.05 2.74
C ARG A 42 -12.38 -0.76 1.24
N GLN A 43 -13.43 -0.01 0.87
CA GLN A 43 -13.66 0.40 -0.52
C GLN A 43 -12.57 1.36 -1.01
N GLU A 44 -12.13 2.31 -0.19
CA GLU A 44 -11.05 3.23 -0.59
C GLU A 44 -9.71 2.49 -0.77
N TYR A 45 -9.35 1.53 0.09
CA TYR A 45 -8.18 0.66 -0.14
C TYR A 45 -8.29 -0.13 -1.44
N THR A 46 -9.48 -0.69 -1.72
CA THR A 46 -9.73 -1.43 -2.98
C THR A 46 -9.53 -0.54 -4.21
N LYS A 47 -10.00 0.71 -4.16
CA LYS A 47 -9.78 1.69 -5.24
C LYS A 47 -8.29 2.04 -5.36
N ALA A 48 -7.59 2.27 -4.26
CA ALA A 48 -6.16 2.56 -4.26
C ALA A 48 -5.35 1.43 -4.94
N GLY A 49 -5.56 0.18 -4.51
CA GLY A 49 -4.92 -1.00 -5.09
C GLY A 49 -5.18 -1.13 -6.59
N LYS A 50 -6.41 -0.86 -7.05
CA LYS A 50 -6.73 -0.84 -8.50
C LYS A 50 -5.89 0.20 -9.24
N ARG A 51 -5.79 1.42 -8.73
CA ARG A 51 -5.01 2.50 -9.35
C ARG A 51 -3.51 2.18 -9.40
N TYR A 52 -2.95 1.59 -8.35
CA TYR A 52 -1.55 1.18 -8.38
C TYR A 52 -1.28 0.06 -9.40
N ASN A 53 -2.20 -0.90 -9.55
CA ASN A 53 -2.10 -1.90 -10.62
C ASN A 53 -2.22 -1.28 -12.01
N GLU A 54 -3.10 -0.28 -12.21
CA GLU A 54 -3.15 0.49 -13.47
C GLU A 54 -1.83 1.22 -13.75
N ALA A 55 -1.15 1.74 -12.71
CA ALA A 55 0.18 2.32 -12.86
C ALA A 55 1.22 1.29 -13.32
N LEU A 56 1.21 0.08 -12.75
CA LEU A 56 2.08 -1.02 -13.16
C LEU A 56 1.78 -1.54 -14.57
N ASN A 57 0.52 -1.58 -14.99
CA ASN A 57 0.15 -1.96 -16.34
C ASN A 57 0.71 -0.98 -17.39
N VAL A 58 0.80 0.31 -17.05
CA VAL A 58 1.41 1.33 -17.91
C VAL A 58 2.94 1.29 -17.84
N LYS A 59 3.49 1.07 -16.65
CA LYS A 59 4.93 1.03 -16.40
C LYS A 59 5.29 -0.13 -15.46
N PRO A 60 5.66 -1.32 -15.99
CA PRO A 60 5.92 -2.51 -15.18
C PRO A 60 7.16 -2.40 -14.27
N ASP A 61 8.12 -1.54 -14.59
CA ASP A 61 9.34 -1.29 -13.81
C ASP A 61 9.17 -0.13 -12.80
N PHE A 62 7.93 0.23 -12.45
CA PHE A 62 7.64 1.32 -11.53
C PHE A 62 7.67 0.86 -10.07
N TYR A 63 8.87 0.84 -9.47
CA TYR A 63 9.10 0.27 -8.13
C TYR A 63 8.24 0.94 -7.03
N GLU A 64 7.97 2.24 -7.12
CA GLU A 64 7.14 2.97 -6.15
C GLU A 64 5.70 2.45 -6.14
N ALA A 65 5.16 2.01 -7.28
CA ALA A 65 3.82 1.45 -7.35
C ALA A 65 3.74 0.08 -6.64
N PHE A 66 4.80 -0.73 -6.70
CA PHE A 66 4.88 -1.96 -5.89
C PHE A 66 4.92 -1.65 -4.40
N LEU A 67 5.72 -0.68 -3.97
CA LEU A 67 5.78 -0.27 -2.56
C LEU A 67 4.44 0.31 -2.07
N ALA A 68 3.70 1.01 -2.95
CA ALA A 68 2.38 1.51 -2.62
C ALA A 68 1.31 0.40 -2.53
N ILE A 69 1.36 -0.62 -3.39
CA ILE A 69 0.52 -1.82 -3.26
C ILE A 69 0.82 -2.55 -1.94
N ALA A 70 2.10 -2.70 -1.60
CA ALA A 70 2.48 -3.30 -0.34
C ALA A 70 1.85 -2.58 0.86
N LEU A 71 1.97 -1.26 0.88
CA LEU A 71 1.41 -0.43 1.94
C LEU A 71 -0.11 -0.48 1.99
N GLU A 72 -0.80 -0.45 0.84
CA GLU A 72 -2.25 -0.65 0.76
C GLU A 72 -2.65 -2.00 1.35
N LYS A 73 -2.03 -3.10 0.90
CA LYS A 73 -2.37 -4.45 1.36
C LYS A 73 -2.13 -4.62 2.85
N PHE A 74 -1.03 -4.08 3.37
CA PHE A 74 -0.72 -4.12 4.80
C PHE A 74 -1.76 -3.37 5.64
N GLU A 75 -2.13 -2.14 5.25
CA GLU A 75 -3.12 -1.35 5.99
C GLU A 75 -4.54 -1.92 5.87
N HIS A 76 -4.89 -2.45 4.70
CA HIS A 76 -6.16 -3.13 4.46
C HIS A 76 -6.27 -4.41 5.29
N ALA A 77 -5.21 -5.22 5.36
CA ALA A 77 -5.15 -6.41 6.22
C ALA A 77 -5.38 -6.05 7.69
N LYS A 78 -4.71 -4.98 8.17
CA LYS A 78 -4.90 -4.47 9.54
C LYS A 78 -6.34 -4.04 9.79
N LEU A 79 -6.98 -3.34 8.86
CA LEU A 79 -8.38 -2.93 8.99
C LEU A 79 -9.28 -4.16 9.13
N CYS A 80 -9.16 -5.13 8.23
CA CYS A 80 -9.95 -6.36 8.24
C CYS A 80 -9.77 -7.13 9.55
N TRP A 81 -8.52 -7.31 9.99
CA TRP A 81 -8.22 -7.98 11.25
C TRP A 81 -8.91 -7.30 12.43
N ASN A 82 -8.74 -5.98 12.57
CA ASN A 82 -9.35 -5.21 13.65
C ASN A 82 -10.88 -5.28 13.62
N TYR A 83 -11.51 -5.29 12.46
CA TYR A 83 -12.96 -5.41 12.37
C TYR A 83 -13.45 -6.81 12.80
N VAL A 84 -12.77 -7.87 12.37
CA VAL A 84 -13.13 -9.27 12.67
C VAL A 84 -13.03 -9.57 14.16
N ILE A 85 -11.93 -9.19 14.82
CA ILE A 85 -11.74 -9.45 16.26
C ILE A 85 -12.81 -8.76 17.12
N ASN A 86 -13.29 -7.59 16.69
CA ASN A 86 -14.29 -6.81 17.43
C ASN A 86 -15.73 -7.22 17.09
N SER A 87 -15.97 -7.81 15.91
CA SER A 87 -17.32 -8.14 15.44
C SER A 87 -17.74 -9.60 15.71
N LYS A 88 -16.88 -10.43 16.30
CA LYS A 88 -17.14 -11.87 16.58
C LYS A 88 -17.61 -12.66 15.34
N ILE A 89 -17.13 -12.26 14.17
CA ILE A 89 -17.41 -12.93 12.89
C ILE A 89 -16.61 -14.25 12.83
N ASP A 90 -17.02 -15.17 11.95
CA ASP A 90 -16.26 -16.39 11.64
C ASP A 90 -14.77 -16.08 11.45
N LEU A 91 -13.98 -16.54 12.43
CA LEU A 91 -12.59 -16.17 12.61
C LEU A 91 -11.70 -16.90 11.59
N GLU A 92 -12.03 -18.14 11.25
CA GLU A 92 -11.15 -19.01 10.46
C GLU A 92 -11.03 -18.50 9.02
N LYS A 93 -12.16 -18.27 8.34
CA LYS A 93 -12.16 -17.71 6.99
C LYS A 93 -11.53 -16.32 6.95
N SER A 94 -11.84 -15.49 7.95
CA SER A 94 -11.32 -14.13 8.05
C SER A 94 -9.81 -14.08 8.26
N CYS A 95 -9.24 -15.02 9.02
CA CYS A 95 -7.79 -15.17 9.19
C CYS A 95 -7.10 -15.49 7.86
N ILE A 96 -7.66 -16.39 7.05
CA ILE A 96 -7.07 -16.77 5.75
C ILE A 96 -6.97 -15.56 4.82
N GLU A 97 -8.06 -14.79 4.68
CA GLU A 97 -8.07 -13.59 3.82
C GLU A 97 -7.07 -12.54 4.30
N VAL A 98 -6.96 -12.30 5.61
CA VAL A 98 -6.00 -11.36 6.19
C VAL A 98 -4.56 -11.80 5.96
N LEU A 99 -4.25 -13.09 6.15
CA LEU A 99 -2.92 -13.65 5.90
C LEU A 99 -2.53 -13.55 4.43
N GLU A 100 -3.46 -13.81 3.51
CA GLU A 100 -3.22 -13.64 2.07
C GLU A 100 -2.91 -12.18 1.71
N MET A 101 -3.57 -11.21 2.36
CA MET A 101 -3.25 -9.80 2.17
C MET A 101 -1.84 -9.46 2.65
N PHE A 102 -1.41 -9.99 3.81
CA PHE A 102 -0.03 -9.79 4.29
C PHE A 102 1.01 -10.42 3.37
N SER A 103 0.77 -11.65 2.89
CA SER A 103 1.65 -12.30 1.91
C SER A 103 1.77 -11.48 0.62
N LYS A 104 0.66 -10.95 0.11
CA LYS A 104 0.70 -10.04 -1.07
C LYS A 104 1.47 -8.75 -0.79
N ALA A 105 1.42 -8.24 0.44
CA ALA A 105 2.19 -7.07 0.83
C ALA A 105 3.70 -7.38 0.78
N GLU A 106 4.11 -8.51 1.37
CA GLU A 106 5.49 -8.98 1.36
C GLU A 106 6.03 -9.18 -0.07
N ASP A 107 5.30 -9.91 -0.91
CA ASP A 107 5.65 -10.11 -2.33
C ASP A 107 5.87 -8.78 -3.07
N SER A 108 5.05 -7.77 -2.74
CA SER A 108 5.11 -6.45 -3.37
C SER A 108 6.32 -5.64 -2.87
N ILE A 109 6.68 -5.74 -1.59
CA ILE A 109 7.91 -5.15 -1.05
C ILE A 109 9.14 -5.79 -1.70
N GLU A 110 9.17 -7.11 -1.82
CA GLU A 110 10.29 -7.83 -2.42
C GLU A 110 10.50 -7.38 -3.87
N LYS A 111 9.44 -7.40 -4.69
CA LYS A 111 9.49 -6.96 -6.09
C LYS A 111 9.91 -5.49 -6.22
N GLY A 112 9.31 -4.60 -5.43
CA GLY A 112 9.65 -3.17 -5.43
C GLY A 112 11.11 -2.92 -5.05
N SER A 113 11.59 -3.59 -3.99
CA SER A 113 12.97 -3.47 -3.52
C SER A 113 13.98 -4.02 -4.54
N ALA A 114 13.66 -5.16 -5.18
CA ALA A 114 14.50 -5.73 -6.22
C ALA A 114 14.65 -4.79 -7.43
N LEU A 115 13.54 -4.18 -7.88
CA LEU A 115 13.57 -3.19 -8.97
C LEU A 115 14.35 -1.93 -8.59
N TRP A 116 14.15 -1.41 -7.39
CA TRP A 116 14.91 -0.25 -6.88
C TRP A 116 16.42 -0.51 -6.91
N ASN A 117 16.84 -1.65 -6.36
CA ASN A 117 18.25 -2.04 -6.30
C ASN A 117 18.87 -2.16 -7.70
N GLU A 118 18.11 -2.65 -8.69
CA GLU A 118 18.58 -2.72 -10.07
C GLU A 118 18.75 -1.34 -10.71
N ILE A 119 17.80 -0.42 -10.48
CA ILE A 119 17.89 0.98 -10.95
C ILE A 119 19.12 1.66 -10.34
N GLU A 120 19.33 1.52 -9.03
CA GLU A 120 20.46 2.10 -8.32
C GLU A 120 21.81 1.56 -8.83
N ARG A 121 21.91 0.25 -9.10
CA ARG A 121 23.11 -0.35 -9.70
C ARG A 121 23.41 0.20 -11.09
N ARG A 122 22.39 0.42 -11.93
CA ARG A 122 22.59 0.99 -13.28
C ARG A 122 23.11 2.42 -13.19
N GLN A 123 22.47 3.27 -12.37
CA GLN A 123 22.90 4.64 -12.14
C GLN A 123 24.36 4.71 -11.65
N THR A 124 24.74 3.81 -10.75
CA THR A 124 26.13 3.76 -10.22
C THR A 124 27.15 3.38 -11.28
N LYS A 125 26.81 2.48 -12.21
CA LYS A 125 27.69 2.08 -13.33
C LYS A 125 27.83 3.17 -14.39
N GLU A 126 26.82 4.01 -14.55
CA GLU A 126 26.79 5.11 -15.52
C GLU A 126 27.52 6.38 -15.03
N MET A 127 27.86 6.47 -13.74
CA MET A 127 28.68 7.57 -13.22
C MET A 127 30.14 7.48 -13.73
N PRO A 128 30.69 8.54 -14.35
CA PRO A 128 32.09 8.58 -14.75
C PRO A 128 33.02 8.45 -13.53
N LYS A 129 34.15 7.74 -13.67
CA LYS A 129 35.09 7.47 -12.58
C LYS A 129 35.84 8.71 -12.03
N ASP A 130 35.59 9.91 -12.53
CA ASP A 130 36.46 11.08 -12.36
C ASP A 130 36.17 11.96 -11.12
N ASN A 131 35.22 11.60 -10.25
CA ASN A 131 34.94 12.37 -9.02
C ASN A 131 35.42 11.72 -7.72
N ARG A 132 36.29 10.69 -7.79
CA ARG A 132 36.86 10.02 -6.60
C ARG A 132 38.27 10.52 -6.21
N GLY A 133 38.72 11.66 -6.76
CA GLY A 133 40.11 12.10 -6.66
C GLY A 133 40.38 13.43 -5.95
N ASN A 134 39.43 14.05 -5.24
CA ASN A 134 39.63 15.39 -4.65
C ASN A 134 39.19 15.49 -3.17
N LEU A 135 39.51 14.50 -2.34
CA LEU A 135 39.32 14.60 -0.88
C LEU A 135 40.55 14.19 -0.05
N GLU A 136 41.74 14.15 -0.64
CA GLU A 136 43.00 14.10 0.13
C GLU A 136 43.89 15.26 -0.29
N GLY A 137 43.82 16.34 0.49
CA GLY A 137 44.69 17.50 0.46
C GLY A 137 44.81 18.08 1.86
#